data_AF-A0AAN9G864-F1
#
_entry.id   AF-A0AAN9G864-F1
#
_cell.length_a   1.000
_cell.length_b   1.000
_cell.length_c   1.000
_cell.angle_alpha   90.00
_cell.angle_beta   90.00
_cell.angle_gamma   90.00
#
_symmetry.space_group_name_H-M   'P 1'
#
loop_
_entity.id
_entity.type
_entity.pdbx_description
1 polymer ?
#
loop_
_entity_poly.entity_id
_entity_poly.type
_entity_poly.pdbx_seq_one_letter_code
_entity_poly.pdbx_strand_id
1 'polypeptide(L)'
;MLIPKKNRVSIYEYLFKEGVLVAKKDFFAPKHPEIDVPNLHVIKALTSLKSKGFVREQFAWRNYYWYLTNEGIQYLRDFLHLPAEIVPATLKRQTRPEASRPRPKGPAEGGPRGPAPDREYRKAGGPPGGDKKADVGAGANESFQFRGGFGRGRPGGGGGGGFGAPPPPSHE
;
A
#
# COMPACT_ATOMS: atom_id res chain seq x y z
N MET A 1 -18.07 -11.79 -26.90
CA MET A 1 -17.76 -10.70 -27.85
C MET A 1 -16.76 -11.23 -28.86
N LEU A 2 -17.00 -11.01 -30.15
CA LEU A 2 -16.02 -11.33 -31.18
C LEU A 2 -14.95 -10.23 -31.20
N ILE A 3 -13.71 -10.59 -30.92
CA ILE A 3 -12.55 -9.67 -30.94
C ILE A 3 -11.62 -10.15 -32.05
N PRO A 4 -11.13 -9.26 -32.95
CA PRO A 4 -10.16 -9.63 -33.97
C PRO A 4 -8.95 -10.32 -33.36
N LYS A 5 -8.46 -11.39 -34.00
CA LYS A 5 -7.31 -12.17 -33.48
C LYS A 5 -6.09 -11.29 -33.23
N LYS A 6 -5.80 -10.36 -34.13
CA LYS A 6 -4.69 -9.40 -34.01
C LYS A 6 -4.76 -8.62 -32.70
N ASN A 7 -5.90 -7.96 -32.44
CA ASN A 7 -6.12 -7.17 -31.22
C ASN A 7 -6.04 -8.02 -29.95
N ARG A 8 -6.58 -9.25 -29.99
CA ARG A 8 -6.54 -10.16 -28.84
C ARG A 8 -5.11 -10.57 -28.51
N VAL A 9 -4.31 -10.89 -29.52
CA VAL A 9 -2.89 -11.23 -29.35
C VAL A 9 -2.13 -10.03 -28.77
N SER A 10 -2.30 -8.82 -29.32
CA SER A 10 -1.63 -7.62 -28.80
C SER A 10 -1.98 -7.30 -27.34
N ILE A 11 -3.24 -7.51 -26.92
CA ILE A 11 -3.64 -7.35 -25.51
C ILE A 11 -2.90 -8.37 -24.62
N TYR A 12 -2.79 -9.62 -25.07
CA TYR A 12 -2.17 -10.70 -24.31
C TYR A 12 -0.65 -10.54 -24.22
N GLU A 13 0.00 -10.12 -25.30
CA GLU A 13 1.43 -9.78 -25.33
C GLU A 13 1.74 -8.66 -24.33
N TYR A 14 0.95 -7.59 -24.35
CA TYR A 14 1.14 -6.47 -23.42
C TYR A 14 0.94 -6.90 -21.97
N LEU A 15 -0.15 -7.63 -21.68
CA LEU A 15 -0.43 -8.15 -20.35
C LEU A 15 0.67 -9.10 -19.85
N PHE A 16 1.24 -9.93 -20.72
CA PHE A 16 2.34 -10.83 -20.36
C PHE A 16 3.66 -10.08 -20.14
N LYS A 17 3.92 -9.03 -20.91
CA LYS A 17 5.13 -8.21 -20.77
C LYS A 17 5.14 -7.46 -19.44
N GLU A 18 4.09 -6.71 -19.14
CA GLU A 18 4.01 -5.87 -17.95
C GLU A 18 3.53 -6.63 -16.71
N GLY A 19 2.65 -7.62 -16.88
CA GLY A 19 2.02 -8.37 -15.78
C GLY A 19 0.85 -7.65 -15.11
N VAL A 20 0.59 -6.39 -15.48
CA VAL A 20 -0.50 -5.54 -14.99
C VAL A 20 -1.12 -4.81 -16.17
N LEU A 21 -2.43 -4.61 -16.15
CA LEU A 21 -3.12 -3.75 -17.10
C LEU A 21 -4.14 -2.87 -16.38
N VAL A 22 -4.20 -1.59 -16.74
CA VAL A 22 -5.19 -0.65 -16.22
C VAL A 22 -6.05 -0.15 -17.36
N ALA A 23 -7.37 -0.10 -17.21
CA ALA A 23 -8.24 0.57 -18.19
C ALA A 23 -9.37 1.35 -17.54
N LYS A 24 -9.62 2.56 -18.05
CA LYS A 24 -10.79 3.33 -17.69
C LYS A 24 -12.06 2.64 -18.19
N LYS A 25 -13.12 2.60 -17.38
CA LYS A 25 -14.46 2.13 -17.76
C LYS A 25 -15.11 3.15 -18.70
N ASP A 26 -14.67 3.11 -19.95
CA ASP A 26 -15.19 3.86 -21.07
C ASP A 26 -15.23 2.96 -22.30
N PHE A 27 -16.42 2.56 -22.73
CA PHE A 27 -16.60 1.63 -23.83
C PHE A 27 -16.53 2.29 -25.21
N PHE A 28 -16.61 3.62 -25.27
CA PHE A 28 -16.65 4.40 -26.52
C PHE A 28 -15.28 5.00 -26.87
N ALA A 29 -14.33 4.96 -25.93
CA ALA A 29 -12.96 5.37 -26.18
C ALA A 29 -12.38 4.58 -27.39
N PRO A 30 -11.97 5.28 -28.47
CA PRO A 30 -11.54 4.63 -29.70
C PRO A 30 -10.23 3.87 -29.53
N LYS A 31 -9.39 4.28 -28.57
CA LYS A 31 -8.09 3.68 -28.28
C LYS A 31 -7.82 3.63 -26.78
N HIS A 32 -7.02 2.64 -26.38
CA HIS A 32 -6.44 2.55 -25.05
C HIS A 32 -5.12 3.37 -25.00
N PRO A 33 -4.77 4.03 -23.88
CA PRO A 33 -3.54 4.84 -23.80
C PRO A 33 -2.25 4.07 -24.04
N GLU A 34 -2.16 2.81 -23.61
CA GLU A 34 -0.93 2.01 -23.68
C GLU A 34 -0.87 1.05 -24.90
N ILE A 35 -2.02 0.80 -25.54
CA ILE A 35 -2.17 -0.22 -26.57
C ILE A 35 -2.98 0.38 -27.73
N ASP A 36 -2.56 0.19 -28.97
CA ASP A 36 -3.29 0.61 -30.17
C ASP A 36 -4.50 -0.30 -30.48
N VAL A 37 -5.34 -0.52 -29.48
CA VAL A 37 -6.55 -1.35 -29.54
C VAL A 37 -7.71 -0.59 -28.90
N PRO A 38 -8.94 -0.69 -29.44
CA PRO A 38 -10.12 -0.10 -28.81
C PRO A 38 -10.32 -0.55 -27.36
N ASN A 39 -10.65 0.39 -26.48
CA ASN A 39 -10.74 0.12 -25.05
C ASN A 39 -11.82 -0.93 -24.71
N LEU A 40 -12.90 -0.98 -25.50
CA LEU A 40 -13.92 -2.02 -25.42
C LEU A 40 -13.34 -3.43 -25.52
N HIS A 41 -12.41 -3.66 -26.47
CA HIS A 41 -11.78 -4.98 -26.65
C HIS A 41 -10.93 -5.35 -25.45
N VAL A 42 -10.19 -4.39 -24.88
CA VAL A 42 -9.36 -4.58 -23.69
C VAL A 42 -10.24 -5.02 -22.50
N ILE A 43 -11.29 -4.26 -22.20
CA ILE A 43 -12.19 -4.54 -21.07
C ILE A 43 -12.84 -5.92 -21.23
N LYS A 44 -13.36 -6.24 -22.42
CA LYS A 44 -14.07 -7.51 -22.65
C LYS A 44 -13.12 -8.71 -22.70
N ALA A 45 -11.92 -8.56 -23.24
CA ALA A 45 -10.90 -9.60 -23.22
C ALA A 45 -10.47 -9.93 -21.78
N LEU A 46 -10.21 -8.91 -20.96
CA LEU A 46 -9.78 -9.11 -19.56
C LEU A 46 -10.90 -9.60 -18.66
N THR A 47 -12.14 -9.17 -18.90
CA THR A 47 -13.31 -9.76 -18.24
C THR A 47 -13.40 -11.27 -18.51
N SER A 48 -13.12 -11.69 -19.75
CA SER A 48 -13.08 -13.12 -20.11
C SER A 48 -11.92 -13.89 -19.47
N LEU A 49 -10.78 -13.24 -19.22
CA LEU A 49 -9.66 -13.87 -18.51
C LEU A 49 -9.92 -13.96 -17.01
N LYS A 50 -10.54 -12.93 -16.42
CA LYS A 50 -10.99 -12.92 -15.03
C LYS A 50 -11.96 -14.06 -14.75
N SER A 51 -12.97 -14.26 -15.60
CA SER A 51 -13.96 -15.34 -15.39
C SER A 51 -13.34 -16.74 -15.41
N LYS A 52 -12.15 -16.89 -16.01
CA LYS A 52 -11.39 -18.14 -16.06
C LYS A 52 -10.36 -18.28 -14.93
N GLY A 53 -10.20 -17.26 -14.08
CA GLY A 53 -9.22 -17.27 -12.97
C GLY A 53 -7.79 -16.84 -13.34
N PHE A 54 -7.53 -16.49 -14.60
CA PHE A 54 -6.17 -16.12 -15.06
C PHE A 54 -5.72 -14.72 -14.62
N VAL A 55 -6.66 -13.87 -14.20
CA VAL A 55 -6.39 -12.48 -13.82
C VAL A 55 -7.24 -12.12 -12.62
N ARG A 56 -6.66 -11.40 -11.66
CA ARG A 56 -7.40 -10.73 -10.58
C ARG A 56 -7.79 -9.33 -10.98
N GLU A 57 -9.05 -8.99 -10.77
CA GLU A 57 -9.61 -7.67 -11.06
C GLU A 57 -9.86 -6.90 -9.77
N GLN A 58 -9.41 -5.65 -9.73
CA GLN A 58 -9.80 -4.65 -8.76
C GLN A 58 -10.44 -3.48 -9.52
N PHE A 59 -11.62 -3.03 -9.09
CA PHE A 59 -12.30 -1.90 -9.70
C PHE A 59 -12.37 -0.74 -8.71
N ALA A 60 -11.87 0.43 -9.10
CA ALA A 60 -11.88 1.62 -8.25
C ALA A 60 -11.90 2.88 -9.12
N TRP A 61 -12.66 3.91 -8.74
CA TRP A 61 -12.67 5.21 -9.41
C TRP A 61 -12.92 5.15 -10.92
N ARG A 62 -13.85 4.29 -11.35
CA ARG A 62 -14.12 3.99 -12.78
C ARG A 62 -12.92 3.44 -13.56
N ASN A 63 -11.89 2.93 -12.90
CA ASN A 63 -10.77 2.25 -13.52
C ASN A 63 -10.75 0.78 -13.10
N TYR A 64 -10.48 -0.08 -14.08
CA TYR A 64 -10.18 -1.48 -13.88
C TYR A 64 -8.68 -1.64 -13.71
N TYR A 65 -8.29 -2.38 -12.69
CA TYR A 65 -6.93 -2.79 -12.42
C TYR A 65 -6.89 -4.31 -12.48
N TRP A 66 -6.08 -4.85 -13.39
CA TRP A 66 -5.94 -6.28 -13.60
C TRP A 66 -4.52 -6.72 -13.27
N TYR A 67 -4.43 -7.77 -12.46
CA TYR A 67 -3.18 -8.40 -12.04
C TYR A 67 -3.13 -9.82 -12.57
N LEU A 68 -2.07 -10.16 -13.31
CA LEU A 68 -1.89 -11.50 -13.84
C LEU A 68 -1.58 -12.50 -12.71
N THR A 69 -2.26 -13.64 -12.69
CA THR A 69 -2.02 -14.72 -11.71
C THR A 69 -1.00 -15.72 -12.23
N ASN A 70 -0.44 -16.57 -11.36
CA ASN A 70 0.50 -17.63 -11.76
C ASN A 70 -0.09 -18.59 -12.82
N GLU A 71 -1.37 -18.93 -12.69
CA GLU A 71 -2.09 -19.74 -13.68
C GLU A 71 -2.26 -19.00 -15.01
N GLY A 72 -2.57 -17.70 -14.95
CA GLY A 72 -2.67 -16.85 -16.13
C GLY A 72 -1.35 -16.73 -16.90
N ILE A 73 -0.20 -16.72 -16.19
CA ILE A 73 1.13 -16.74 -16.82
C ILE A 73 1.30 -18.00 -17.67
N GLN A 74 0.91 -19.18 -17.16
CA GLN A 74 1.00 -20.44 -17.90
C GLN A 74 0.09 -20.42 -19.12
N TYR A 75 -1.18 -20.02 -18.95
CA TYR A 75 -2.14 -19.94 -20.06
C TYR A 75 -1.68 -19.00 -21.18
N LEU A 76 -1.17 -17.81 -20.83
CA LEU A 76 -0.69 -16.86 -21.83
C LEU A 76 0.59 -17.36 -22.53
N ARG A 77 1.46 -18.08 -21.82
CA ARG A 77 2.65 -18.71 -22.42
C ARG A 77 2.27 -19.73 -23.48
N ASP A 78 1.33 -20.62 -23.16
CA ASP A 78 0.85 -21.65 -24.09
C ASP A 78 0.11 -21.03 -25.29
N PHE A 79 -0.67 -19.98 -25.05
CA PHE A 79 -1.41 -19.28 -26.11
C PHE A 79 -0.50 -18.49 -27.07
N LEU A 80 0.55 -17.87 -26.56
CA LEU A 80 1.50 -17.06 -27.33
C LEU A 80 2.70 -17.89 -27.85
N HIS A 81 2.80 -19.16 -27.46
CA HIS A 81 3.90 -20.07 -27.81
C HIS A 81 5.28 -19.51 -27.43
N LEU A 82 5.38 -18.89 -26.25
CA LEU A 82 6.62 -18.31 -25.73
C LEU A 82 7.42 -19.37 -24.95
N PRO A 83 8.76 -19.36 -25.00
CA PRO A 83 9.59 -20.24 -24.18
C PRO A 83 9.42 -19.96 -22.68
N ALA A 84 9.66 -20.97 -21.85
CA ALA A 84 9.45 -20.93 -20.39
C ALA A 84 10.28 -19.87 -19.64
N GLU A 85 11.33 -19.37 -20.28
CA GLU A 85 12.27 -18.39 -19.73
C GLU A 85 11.68 -16.97 -19.63
N ILE A 86 10.70 -16.63 -20.47
CA ILE A 86 10.13 -15.29 -20.45
C ILE A 86 9.12 -15.22 -19.31
N VAL A 87 9.47 -14.40 -18.33
CA VAL A 87 8.65 -14.14 -17.14
C VAL A 87 8.16 -12.69 -17.21
N PRO A 88 6.91 -12.39 -16.81
CA PRO A 88 6.41 -11.01 -16.74
C PRO A 88 7.33 -10.10 -15.93
N ALA A 89 7.35 -8.81 -16.28
CA ALA A 89 8.20 -7.81 -15.63
C ALA A 89 8.04 -7.78 -14.10
N THR A 90 6.84 -8.08 -13.59
CA THR A 90 6.57 -8.15 -12.14
C THR A 90 7.41 -9.19 -11.38
N LEU A 91 7.84 -10.27 -12.04
CA LEU A 91 8.66 -11.31 -11.41
C LEU A 91 10.16 -11.15 -11.69
N LYS A 92 10.54 -10.29 -12.66
CA LYS A 92 11.95 -9.99 -12.91
C LYS A 92 12.48 -9.18 -11.73
N ARG A 93 13.37 -9.78 -10.93
CA ARG A 93 14.02 -9.09 -9.81
C ARG A 93 14.76 -7.87 -10.36
N GLN A 94 14.31 -6.67 -10.01
CA GLN A 94 15.10 -5.47 -10.28
C GLN A 94 16.37 -5.53 -9.43
N THR A 95 17.51 -5.57 -10.10
CA THR A 95 18.81 -5.27 -9.49
C THR A 95 18.80 -3.78 -9.16
N ARG A 96 18.24 -3.41 -8.01
CA ARG A 96 18.40 -2.07 -7.47
C ARG A 96 19.91 -1.84 -7.32
N PRO A 97 20.53 -0.90 -8.05
CA PRO A 97 21.91 -0.54 -7.74
C PRO A 97 21.88 -0.06 -6.29
N GLU A 98 22.67 -0.69 -5.42
CA GLU A 98 22.96 -0.11 -4.13
C GLU A 98 23.47 1.29 -4.41
N ALA A 99 22.68 2.31 -4.05
CA ALA A 99 23.19 3.64 -3.93
C ALA A 99 24.31 3.53 -2.89
N SER A 100 25.55 3.56 -3.37
CA SER A 100 26.76 3.72 -2.59
C SER A 100 26.63 5.03 -1.83
N ARG A 101 25.91 5.00 -0.70
CA ARG A 101 25.84 6.10 0.24
C ARG A 101 27.23 6.17 0.84
N PRO A 102 28.04 7.20 0.55
CA PRO A 102 29.35 7.32 1.15
C PRO A 102 29.12 7.47 2.65
N ARG A 103 29.43 6.41 3.40
CA ARG A 103 29.51 6.48 4.86
C ARG A 103 30.65 7.45 5.17
N PRO A 104 30.41 8.61 5.82
CA PRO A 104 31.50 9.52 6.14
C PRO A 104 32.44 8.79 7.09
N LYS A 105 33.68 8.60 6.63
CA LYS A 105 34.78 8.03 7.39
C LYS A 105 35.15 9.07 8.45
N GLY A 106 34.85 8.78 9.72
CA GLY A 106 35.34 9.60 10.83
C GLY A 106 36.87 9.65 10.78
N PRO A 107 37.51 10.82 10.93
CA PRO A 107 38.95 10.91 10.86
C PRO A 107 39.59 10.27 12.09
N ALA A 108 40.42 9.27 11.84
CA ALA A 108 41.34 8.68 12.81
C ALA A 108 42.47 9.67 13.15
N GLU A 109 42.83 9.62 14.41
CA GLU A 109 43.83 10.35 15.18
C GLU A 109 45.24 10.42 14.56
N GLY A 110 45.92 11.58 14.69
CA GLY A 110 47.37 11.68 14.51
C GLY A 110 47.97 13.08 14.27
N GLY A 111 48.40 13.78 15.34
CA GLY A 111 49.57 14.71 15.31
C GLY A 111 49.34 16.22 15.55
N PRO A 112 50.33 16.99 16.08
CA PRO A 112 50.12 18.02 17.11
C PRO A 112 50.49 19.48 16.72
N ARG A 113 49.71 20.48 17.20
CA ARG A 113 50.16 21.81 17.74
C ARG A 113 49.06 22.89 17.65
N GLY A 114 48.83 23.59 18.77
CA GLY A 114 48.22 24.93 18.80
C GLY A 114 47.41 25.19 20.08
N PRO A 115 47.73 26.21 20.90
CA PRO A 115 47.07 26.45 22.19
C PRO A 115 45.70 27.13 22.00
N ALA A 116 44.69 26.65 22.73
CA ALA A 116 43.34 27.22 22.76
C ALA A 116 43.29 28.52 23.58
N PRO A 117 42.27 29.38 23.36
CA PRO A 117 41.49 29.81 24.53
C PRO A 117 40.02 30.10 24.19
N ASP A 118 39.13 29.11 24.28
CA ASP A 118 37.68 29.38 24.34
C ASP A 118 36.91 28.38 25.22
N ARG A 119 37.63 27.65 26.10
CA ARG A 119 37.03 26.59 26.92
C ARG A 119 37.05 26.88 28.42
N GLU A 120 37.32 28.13 28.78
CA GLU A 120 37.43 28.56 30.19
C GLU A 120 36.15 29.23 30.70
N TYR A 121 35.25 29.68 29.82
CA TYR A 121 33.98 30.30 30.22
C TYR A 121 32.90 29.33 30.74
N ARG A 122 33.11 28.01 30.64
CA ARG A 122 32.13 27.00 31.09
C ARG A 122 32.40 26.43 32.49
N LYS A 123 33.48 26.81 33.18
CA LYS A 123 33.90 26.11 34.42
C LYS A 123 34.34 27.01 35.58
N ALA A 124 33.70 28.15 35.79
CA ALA A 124 33.85 28.85 37.07
C ALA A 124 32.62 29.71 37.41
N GLY A 125 31.88 29.30 38.46
CA GLY A 125 31.15 30.21 39.35
C GLY A 125 29.72 30.60 38.97
N GLY A 126 28.73 30.08 39.71
CA GLY A 126 27.53 30.86 40.05
C GLY A 126 27.59 31.28 41.53
N PRO A 127 26.54 31.88 42.14
CA PRO A 127 25.55 32.89 41.69
C PRO A 127 25.67 34.20 42.55
N PRO A 128 24.89 35.28 42.33
CA PRO A 128 23.69 35.46 43.17
C PRO A 128 22.52 36.23 42.52
N GLY A 129 21.29 35.93 42.97
CA GLY A 129 20.16 36.86 43.17
C GLY A 129 19.65 37.72 42.02
N GLY A 130 18.39 37.51 41.60
CA GLY A 130 17.65 38.50 40.82
C GLY A 130 16.45 37.96 40.08
N ASP A 131 15.32 37.95 40.77
CA ASP A 131 13.93 37.81 40.33
C ASP A 131 13.64 37.96 38.83
N LYS A 132 13.18 36.88 38.19
CA LYS A 132 12.28 36.93 37.03
C LYS A 132 11.34 35.73 37.07
N LYS A 133 10.12 35.98 37.55
CA LYS A 133 8.96 35.09 37.37
C LYS A 133 8.86 34.69 35.89
N ALA A 134 8.87 33.38 35.64
CA ALA A 134 8.35 32.79 34.42
C ALA A 134 7.43 31.63 34.83
N ASP A 135 6.28 32.02 35.39
CA ASP A 135 5.09 31.20 35.48
C ASP A 135 4.42 31.21 34.10
N VAL A 136 4.69 30.19 33.27
CA VAL A 136 3.78 29.72 32.19
C VAL A 136 4.28 28.41 31.59
N GLY A 137 3.53 27.31 31.74
CA GLY A 137 3.54 26.22 30.74
C GLY A 137 3.71 24.78 31.25
N ALA A 138 2.63 24.22 31.80
CA ALA A 138 2.25 22.80 31.90
C ALA A 138 3.34 21.71 31.95
N GLY A 139 3.76 21.34 33.16
CA GLY A 139 4.50 20.09 33.38
C GLY A 139 5.01 19.82 34.80
N ALA A 140 4.71 20.68 35.78
CA ALA A 140 5.46 20.73 37.04
C ALA A 140 4.64 20.38 38.31
N ASN A 141 3.64 19.48 38.25
CA ASN A 141 2.95 19.00 39.46
C ASN A 141 2.76 17.48 39.45
N GLU A 142 3.48 16.77 40.32
CA GLU A 142 3.33 15.35 40.67
C GLU A 142 2.04 15.08 41.49
N SER A 143 0.87 15.34 40.91
CA SER A 143 -0.41 15.06 41.59
C SER A 143 -1.56 14.78 40.61
N PHE A 144 -1.40 13.75 39.77
CA PHE A 144 -2.55 13.14 39.09
C PHE A 144 -3.34 12.26 40.07
N GLN A 145 -4.32 12.86 40.76
CA GLN A 145 -5.32 12.13 41.52
C GLN A 145 -6.32 11.46 40.57
N PHE A 146 -6.15 10.16 40.31
CA PHE A 146 -7.17 9.32 39.68
C PHE A 146 -8.19 8.91 40.75
N ARG A 147 -9.29 9.66 40.87
CA ARG A 147 -10.37 9.35 41.82
C ARG A 147 -11.49 8.59 41.10
N GLY A 148 -11.50 7.25 41.28
CA GLY A 148 -12.69 6.41 41.10
C GLY A 148 -13.84 6.87 42.00
N GLY A 149 -15.10 6.47 41.87
CA GLY A 149 -15.77 5.35 41.22
C GLY A 149 -17.17 5.24 41.86
N PHE A 150 -17.92 4.19 41.50
CA PHE A 150 -19.12 3.63 42.19
C PHE A 150 -20.52 4.23 41.93
N GLY A 151 -21.27 3.52 41.07
CA GLY A 151 -22.49 2.78 41.46
C GLY A 151 -23.84 3.50 41.50
N ARG A 152 -24.80 3.07 40.67
CA ARG A 152 -26.24 2.90 41.01
C ARG A 152 -27.01 2.22 39.87
N GLY A 153 -27.92 1.32 40.25
CA GLY A 153 -28.59 0.36 39.38
C GLY A 153 -29.71 0.89 38.48
N ARG A 154 -30.11 0.00 37.56
CA ARG A 154 -31.20 0.00 36.57
C ARG A 154 -32.59 0.31 37.19
N PRO A 155 -33.55 0.94 36.47
CA PRO A 155 -34.49 0.20 35.60
C PRO A 155 -34.97 0.90 34.30
N GLY A 156 -35.45 0.07 33.35
CA GLY A 156 -36.26 0.47 32.17
C GLY A 156 -35.44 0.93 30.96
N GLY A 157 -35.66 0.50 29.73
CA GLY A 157 -36.71 -0.27 29.07
C GLY A 157 -36.53 -0.04 27.55
N GLY A 158 -36.78 -1.05 26.72
CA GLY A 158 -36.98 -0.85 25.28
C GLY A 158 -36.02 -1.58 24.34
N GLY A 159 -36.54 -2.63 23.69
CA GLY A 159 -36.29 -2.83 22.26
C GLY A 159 -35.28 -3.90 21.83
N GLY A 160 -35.43 -5.14 22.29
CA GLY A 160 -34.71 -6.29 21.73
C GLY A 160 -35.64 -7.22 20.94
N GLY A 161 -35.87 -6.92 19.66
CA GLY A 161 -36.60 -7.78 18.72
C GLY A 161 -35.67 -8.80 18.06
N GLY A 162 -35.48 -9.96 18.70
CA GLY A 162 -34.79 -11.11 18.12
C GLY A 162 -35.75 -11.97 17.30
N PHE A 163 -35.51 -12.06 16.00
CA PHE A 163 -36.19 -12.99 15.09
C PHE A 163 -35.72 -14.43 15.41
N GLY A 164 -36.60 -15.20 16.05
CA GLY A 164 -36.43 -16.63 16.33
C GLY A 164 -36.68 -17.50 15.10
N ALA A 165 -35.89 -18.56 14.98
CA ALA A 165 -35.92 -19.61 13.96
C ALA A 165 -37.25 -20.41 13.95
N PRO A 166 -37.61 -21.07 12.83
CA PRO A 166 -38.88 -21.80 12.69
C PRO A 166 -38.89 -23.15 13.45
N PRO A 167 -40.06 -23.65 13.89
CA PRO A 167 -40.18 -24.92 14.61
C PRO A 167 -40.13 -26.14 13.67
N PRO A 168 -39.71 -27.33 14.18
CA PRO A 168 -39.71 -28.57 13.40
C PRO A 168 -41.13 -29.17 13.25
N PRO A 169 -41.38 -29.98 12.21
CA PRO A 169 -42.70 -30.54 11.94
C PRO A 169 -43.04 -31.73 12.86
N SER A 170 -44.30 -31.75 13.32
CA SER A 170 -44.91 -32.85 14.06
C SER A 170 -45.48 -33.91 13.11
N HIS A 171 -45.33 -35.17 13.51
CA HIS A 171 -45.84 -36.39 12.86
C HIS A 171 -47.35 -36.38 12.55
N GLU A 172 -47.69 -36.82 11.33
CA GLU A 172 -48.76 -37.80 10.98
C GLU A 172 -48.41 -38.47 9.65
#